data_AF-A0A3M1S316-F1
#
_entry.id   AF-A0A3M1S316-F1
#
_cell.length_a   1.000
_cell.length_b   1.000
_cell.length_c   1.000
_cell.angle_alpha   90.00
_cell.angle_beta   90.00
_cell.angle_gamma   90.00
#
_symmetry.space_group_name_H-M   'P 1'
#
loop_
_entity.id
_entity.type
_entity.pdbx_description
1 polymer ?
#
loop_
_entity_poly.entity_id
_entity_poly.type
_entity_poly.pdbx_seq_one_letter_code
_entity_poly.pdbx_strand_id
1 'polypeptide(L)'
;MLRELQNFLGELYAISPPADVRDYLVTDRRLLAALEGQPARETPEKLLLRESDGTLEVSLYLDAELLERLEGSDPFARLGPENLADFCLAVEGISHFNYVVWNAAADRRFTQLELEMQAEVDKYVGARVLVNQPSQAVPDTALYELLFAQPRFADSLSAEELARYEQACRYASWYCRSLEQRYATGMPAPEMMQELRRFFRLPQPAKISHIHSAAYV
;
A
#
# COMPACT_ATOMS: atom_id res chain seq x y z
N MET A 1 -13.11 10.34 -0.90
CA MET A 1 -12.43 9.03 -0.89
C MET A 1 -10.91 9.11 -1.14
N LEU A 2 -10.39 9.30 -2.36
CA LEU A 2 -8.94 9.15 -2.61
C LEU A 2 -8.04 10.07 -1.78
N ARG A 3 -8.40 11.36 -1.65
CA ARG A 3 -7.69 12.29 -0.77
C ARG A 3 -7.74 11.86 0.70
N GLU A 4 -8.84 11.26 1.11
CA GLU A 4 -9.03 10.77 2.48
C GLU A 4 -8.15 9.56 2.76
N LEU A 5 -8.08 8.59 1.84
CA LEU A 5 -7.11 7.49 1.87
C LEU A 5 -5.67 8.01 1.89
N GLN A 6 -5.35 9.01 1.05
CA GLN A 6 -4.02 9.62 1.02
C GLN A 6 -3.63 10.24 2.37
N ASN A 7 -4.54 11.03 2.96
CA ASN A 7 -4.34 11.64 4.27
C ASN A 7 -4.24 10.59 5.38
N PHE A 8 -5.10 9.58 5.34
CA PHE A 8 -5.09 8.46 6.27
C PHE A 8 -3.73 7.76 6.30
N LEU A 9 -3.17 7.38 5.15
CA LEU A 9 -1.82 6.80 5.08
C LEU A 9 -0.74 7.81 5.53
N GLY A 10 -0.91 9.10 5.19
CA GLY A 10 -0.02 10.17 5.66
C GLY A 10 0.04 10.28 7.19
N GLU A 11 -1.11 10.16 7.86
CA GLU A 11 -1.24 10.21 9.32
C GLU A 11 -0.56 9.02 10.01
N LEU A 12 -0.68 7.81 9.44
CA LEU A 12 0.04 6.62 9.92
C LEU A 12 1.54 6.89 10.04
N TYR A 13 2.10 7.54 9.03
CA TYR A 13 3.55 7.76 8.91
C TYR A 13 4.04 9.14 9.34
N ALA A 14 3.13 10.00 9.80
CA ALA A 14 3.40 11.41 10.08
C ALA A 14 4.19 12.06 8.92
N ILE A 15 3.66 11.89 7.71
CA ILE A 15 4.16 12.53 6.50
C ILE A 15 3.04 13.37 5.88
N SER A 16 3.42 14.46 5.24
CA SER A 16 2.54 15.19 4.33
C SER A 16 3.12 14.98 2.94
N PRO A 17 2.53 14.10 2.11
CA PRO A 17 2.97 13.93 0.74
C PRO A 17 2.96 15.30 0.03
N PRO A 18 4.03 15.66 -0.70
CA PRO A 18 4.16 16.98 -1.33
C PRO A 18 3.18 17.22 -2.49
N ALA A 19 2.45 16.18 -2.91
CA ALA A 19 1.53 16.19 -4.02
C ALA A 19 0.20 15.53 -3.63
N ASP A 20 -0.92 16.06 -4.13
CA ASP A 20 -2.24 15.42 -4.02
C ASP A 20 -2.39 14.36 -5.11
N VAL A 21 -2.71 13.13 -4.73
CA VAL A 21 -2.85 12.00 -5.66
C VAL A 21 -3.86 12.27 -6.78
N ARG A 22 -4.87 13.11 -6.53
CA ARG A 22 -5.92 13.44 -7.51
C ARG A 22 -5.40 14.23 -8.71
N ASP A 23 -4.30 14.96 -8.54
CA ASP A 23 -3.67 15.72 -9.62
C ASP A 23 -2.87 14.81 -10.57
N TYR A 24 -2.67 13.55 -10.19
CA TYR A 24 -1.88 12.53 -10.90
C TYR A 24 -2.73 11.31 -11.31
N LEU A 25 -4.05 11.38 -11.11
CA LEU A 25 -4.96 10.27 -11.33
C LEU A 25 -5.31 10.10 -12.81
N VAL A 26 -5.19 8.87 -13.31
CA VAL A 26 -5.67 8.44 -14.61
C VAL A 26 -6.75 7.38 -14.40
N THR A 27 -7.90 7.52 -15.04
CA THR A 27 -8.99 6.53 -14.96
C THR A 27 -9.40 5.99 -16.32
N ASP A 28 -9.05 6.69 -17.41
CA ASP A 28 -9.31 6.24 -18.77
C ASP A 28 -8.25 5.23 -19.22
N ARG A 29 -8.68 3.99 -19.47
CA ARG A 29 -7.83 2.91 -20.01
C ARG A 29 -7.14 3.27 -21.32
N ARG A 30 -7.75 4.13 -22.16
CA ARG A 30 -7.15 4.59 -23.42
C ARG A 30 -5.97 5.52 -23.15
N LEU A 31 -6.10 6.39 -22.15
CA LEU A 31 -5.00 7.26 -21.73
C LEU A 31 -3.88 6.45 -21.09
N LEU A 32 -4.22 5.47 -20.23
CA LEU A 32 -3.23 4.53 -19.69
C LEU A 32 -2.43 3.84 -20.81
N ALA A 33 -3.11 3.28 -21.81
CA ALA A 33 -2.45 2.60 -22.93
C ALA A 33 -1.53 3.53 -23.74
N ALA A 34 -1.88 4.82 -23.85
CA ALA A 34 -1.03 5.82 -24.50
C ALA A 34 0.22 6.16 -23.68
N LEU A 35 0.14 6.10 -22.34
CA LEU A 35 1.25 6.39 -21.43
C LEU A 35 2.22 5.22 -21.27
N GLU A 36 1.74 3.97 -21.20
CA GLU A 36 2.61 2.79 -21.03
C GLU A 36 3.40 2.41 -22.29
N GLY A 37 2.82 2.66 -23.47
CA GLY A 37 3.26 1.98 -24.69
C GLY A 37 2.85 0.50 -24.71
N GLN A 38 2.72 -0.09 -25.90
CA GLN A 38 2.27 -1.48 -26.04
C GLN A 38 3.44 -2.49 -26.10
N PRO A 39 3.24 -3.72 -25.59
CA PRO A 39 2.04 -4.25 -24.94
C PRO A 39 2.00 -4.00 -23.41
N ALA A 40 0.84 -3.53 -22.93
CA ALA A 40 0.60 -3.24 -21.51
C ALA A 40 -0.27 -4.33 -20.86
N ARG A 41 0.06 -4.72 -19.62
CA ARG A 41 -0.76 -5.62 -18.80
C ARG A 41 -2.01 -4.88 -18.30
N GLU A 42 -3.19 -5.45 -18.53
CA GLU A 42 -4.43 -4.95 -17.92
C GLU A 42 -4.44 -5.25 -16.41
N THR A 43 -4.62 -4.21 -15.60
CA THR A 43 -4.70 -4.28 -14.15
C THR A 43 -5.58 -3.13 -13.65
N PRO A 44 -6.38 -3.33 -12.57
CA PRO A 44 -7.27 -2.29 -12.05
C PRO A 44 -6.52 -1.14 -11.34
N GLU A 45 -5.23 -1.34 -11.02
CA GLU A 45 -4.33 -0.34 -10.44
C GLU A 45 -2.98 -0.41 -11.15
N LYS A 46 -2.36 0.74 -11.41
CA LYS A 46 -0.96 0.82 -11.84
C LYS A 46 -0.34 2.18 -11.54
N LEU A 47 0.85 2.21 -10.97
CA LEU A 47 1.68 3.41 -10.91
C LEU A 47 2.69 3.44 -12.07
N LEU A 48 2.66 4.50 -12.87
CA LEU A 48 3.62 4.76 -13.94
C LEU A 48 4.66 5.78 -13.47
N LEU A 49 5.92 5.50 -13.76
CA LEU A 49 7.04 6.35 -13.44
C LEU A 49 7.88 6.57 -14.71
N ARG A 50 8.22 7.82 -14.98
CA ARG A 50 9.16 8.19 -16.04
C ARG A 50 10.12 9.24 -15.54
N GLU A 51 11.41 8.95 -15.58
CA GLU A 51 12.46 9.91 -15.24
C GLU A 51 12.98 10.56 -16.53
N SER A 52 12.98 11.89 -16.58
CA SER A 52 13.52 12.67 -17.71
C SER A 52 14.07 13.99 -17.21
N ASP A 53 15.28 14.37 -17.66
CA ASP A 53 15.88 15.68 -17.42
C ASP A 53 15.87 16.16 -15.95
N GLY A 54 16.13 15.23 -15.02
CA GLY A 54 16.15 15.53 -13.58
C GLY A 54 14.76 15.72 -12.96
N THR A 55 13.71 15.34 -13.69
CA THR A 55 12.33 15.33 -13.21
C THR A 55 11.80 13.90 -13.17
N LEU A 56 10.94 13.62 -12.19
CA LEU A 56 10.19 12.38 -12.10
C LEU A 56 8.73 12.67 -12.44
N GLU A 57 8.29 12.17 -13.58
CA GLU A 57 6.89 12.13 -13.99
C GLU A 57 6.23 10.92 -13.35
N VAL A 58 5.05 11.14 -12.75
CA VAL A 58 4.28 10.12 -12.03
C VAL A 58 2.86 10.13 -12.58
N SER A 59 2.22 8.97 -12.68
CA SER A 59 0.78 8.86 -12.92
C SER A 59 0.24 7.63 -12.20
N LEU A 60 -0.84 7.79 -11.44
CA LEU A 60 -1.53 6.68 -10.80
C LEU A 60 -2.77 6.34 -11.61
N TYR A 61 -2.80 5.17 -12.20
CA TYR A 61 -4.00 4.61 -12.79
C TYR A 61 -4.82 3.86 -11.74
N LEU A 62 -6.09 4.24 -11.63
CA LEU A 62 -7.11 3.44 -10.94
C LEU A 62 -8.30 3.29 -11.87
N ASP A 63 -8.76 2.06 -12.06
CA ASP A 63 -9.90 1.78 -12.91
C ASP A 63 -11.14 2.53 -12.45
N ALA A 64 -11.89 3.13 -13.38
CA ALA A 64 -13.10 3.86 -13.06
C ALA A 64 -14.13 2.97 -12.32
N GLU A 65 -14.26 1.70 -12.68
CA GLU A 65 -15.16 0.76 -12.01
C GLU A 65 -14.70 0.45 -10.58
N LEU A 66 -13.40 0.45 -10.31
CA LEU A 66 -12.87 0.31 -8.94
C LEU A 66 -13.28 1.51 -8.08
N LEU A 67 -13.18 2.73 -8.63
CA LEU A 67 -13.59 3.94 -7.92
C LEU A 67 -15.09 3.95 -7.63
N GLU A 68 -15.92 3.56 -8.60
CA GLU A 68 -17.37 3.43 -8.40
C GLU A 68 -17.74 2.43 -7.30
N ARG A 69 -17.06 1.27 -7.25
CA ARG A 69 -17.28 0.27 -6.18
C ARG A 69 -16.86 0.79 -4.80
N LEU A 70 -15.75 1.52 -4.72
CA LEU A 70 -15.28 2.14 -3.48
C LEU A 70 -16.23 3.22 -2.98
N GLU A 71 -16.82 4.01 -3.88
CA GLU A 71 -17.84 5.01 -3.51
C GLU A 71 -19.16 4.35 -3.10
N GLY A 72 -19.55 3.25 -3.75
CA GLY A 72 -20.76 2.49 -3.42
C GLY A 72 -20.63 1.67 -2.12
N SER A 73 -19.41 1.30 -1.72
CA SER A 73 -19.12 0.51 -0.52
C SER A 73 -17.91 1.09 0.23
N ASP A 74 -18.13 2.25 0.85
CA ASP A 74 -17.11 3.06 1.51
C ASP A 74 -16.39 2.28 2.65
N PRO A 75 -15.07 2.04 2.54
CA PRO A 75 -14.30 1.33 3.56
C PRO A 75 -14.13 2.10 4.87
N PHE A 76 -14.18 3.44 4.87
CA PHE A 76 -14.17 4.24 6.11
C PHE A 76 -15.51 4.18 6.84
N ALA A 77 -16.61 4.05 6.09
CA ALA A 77 -17.94 3.83 6.67
C ALA A 77 -18.08 2.41 7.21
N ARG A 78 -17.63 1.39 6.47
CA ARG A 78 -17.53 0.00 6.91
C ARG A 78 -16.57 -0.83 6.08
N LEU A 79 -15.48 -1.30 6.68
CA LEU A 79 -14.58 -2.28 6.06
C LEU A 79 -15.03 -3.70 6.42
N GLY A 80 -15.22 -4.54 5.40
CA GLY A 80 -15.61 -5.93 5.55
C GLY A 80 -15.11 -6.80 4.38
N PRO A 81 -15.35 -8.12 4.43
CA PRO A 81 -14.94 -9.03 3.36
C PRO A 81 -15.44 -8.62 1.96
N GLU A 82 -16.57 -7.92 1.88
CA GLU A 82 -17.20 -7.46 0.65
C GLU A 82 -16.44 -6.35 -0.09
N ASN A 83 -15.67 -5.51 0.61
CA ASN A 83 -14.95 -4.37 0.03
C ASN A 83 -13.44 -4.36 0.37
N LEU A 84 -12.95 -5.36 1.11
CA LEU A 84 -11.53 -5.49 1.46
C LEU A 84 -10.62 -5.52 0.21
N ALA A 85 -11.01 -6.25 -0.84
CA ALA A 85 -10.21 -6.35 -2.06
C ALA A 85 -10.07 -5.01 -2.78
N ASP A 86 -11.18 -4.28 -2.95
CA ASP A 86 -11.20 -2.95 -3.58
C ASP A 86 -10.42 -1.94 -2.71
N PHE A 87 -10.57 -2.00 -1.37
CA PHE A 87 -9.78 -1.21 -0.43
C PHE A 87 -8.28 -1.48 -0.60
N CYS A 88 -7.86 -2.75 -0.65
CA CYS A 88 -6.47 -3.13 -0.81
C CYS A 88 -5.87 -2.60 -2.12
N LEU A 89 -6.60 -2.67 -3.24
CA LEU A 89 -6.15 -2.13 -4.52
C LEU A 89 -5.94 -0.61 -4.45
N ALA A 90 -6.88 0.13 -3.88
CA ALA A 90 -6.73 1.57 -3.74
C ALA A 90 -5.60 1.96 -2.77
N VAL A 91 -5.46 1.23 -1.66
CA VAL A 91 -4.36 1.45 -0.71
C VAL A 91 -3.01 1.16 -1.35
N GLU A 92 -2.88 0.11 -2.15
CA GLU A 92 -1.65 -0.22 -2.87
C GLU A 92 -1.20 0.93 -3.77
N GLY A 93 -2.08 1.41 -4.65
CA GLY A 93 -1.78 2.52 -5.55
C GLY A 93 -1.45 3.84 -4.83
N ILE A 94 -2.20 4.18 -3.77
CA ILE A 94 -1.97 5.40 -3.00
C ILE A 94 -0.70 5.27 -2.13
N SER A 95 -0.42 4.08 -1.59
CA SER A 95 0.82 3.77 -0.87
C SER A 95 2.01 3.98 -1.79
N HIS A 96 1.96 3.39 -2.99
CA HIS A 96 2.99 3.55 -4.01
C HIS A 96 3.21 5.02 -4.36
N PHE A 97 2.13 5.74 -4.68
CA PHE A 97 2.18 7.17 -4.98
C PHE A 97 2.84 7.96 -3.85
N ASN A 98 2.33 7.84 -2.62
CA ASN A 98 2.84 8.55 -1.46
C ASN A 98 4.32 8.25 -1.20
N TYR A 99 4.73 6.98 -1.31
CA TYR A 99 6.11 6.57 -1.10
C TYR A 99 7.05 7.18 -2.13
N VAL A 100 6.65 7.15 -3.41
CA VAL A 100 7.42 7.72 -4.51
C VAL A 100 7.57 9.23 -4.35
N VAL A 101 6.46 9.98 -4.19
CA VAL A 101 6.54 11.44 -4.12
C VAL A 101 7.28 11.91 -2.86
N TRP A 102 7.17 11.18 -1.75
CA TRP A 102 7.89 11.49 -0.52
C TRP A 102 9.39 11.26 -0.65
N ASN A 103 9.83 10.15 -1.26
CA ASN A 103 11.25 9.90 -1.49
C ASN A 103 11.83 10.82 -2.56
N ALA A 104 11.11 11.06 -3.65
CA ALA A 104 11.54 11.94 -4.73
C ALA A 104 11.76 13.38 -4.24
N ALA A 105 10.85 13.91 -3.41
CA ALA A 105 11.02 15.25 -2.83
C ALA A 105 12.21 15.39 -1.86
N ALA A 106 12.80 14.26 -1.44
CA ALA A 106 13.99 14.22 -0.60
C ALA A 106 15.24 13.70 -1.34
N ASP A 107 15.19 13.59 -2.67
CA ASP A 107 16.24 13.01 -3.52
C ASP A 107 16.70 11.61 -3.05
N ARG A 108 15.76 10.84 -2.49
CA ARG A 108 16.04 9.51 -1.97
C ARG A 108 15.76 8.45 -3.02
N ARG A 109 16.69 7.51 -3.13
CA ARG A 109 16.50 6.29 -3.92
C ARG A 109 15.61 5.31 -3.17
N PHE A 110 14.79 4.61 -3.92
CA PHE A 110 13.94 3.51 -3.47
C PHE A 110 14.02 2.38 -4.51
N THR A 111 13.54 1.19 -4.14
CA THR A 111 13.47 0.03 -5.04
C THR A 111 12.02 -0.41 -5.21
N GLN A 112 11.73 -1.20 -6.25
CA GLN A 112 10.41 -1.78 -6.42
C GLN A 112 10.07 -2.75 -5.28
N LEU A 113 11.02 -3.57 -4.81
CA LEU A 113 10.77 -4.46 -3.67
C LEU A 113 10.41 -3.69 -2.39
N GLU A 114 11.07 -2.56 -2.13
CA GLU A 114 10.75 -1.68 -1.00
C GLU A 114 9.36 -1.09 -1.11
N LEU A 115 8.96 -0.69 -2.33
CA LEU A 115 7.65 -0.13 -2.65
C LEU A 115 6.53 -1.15 -2.38
N GLU A 116 6.65 -2.35 -2.96
CA GLU A 116 5.67 -3.43 -2.80
C GLU A 116 5.58 -3.89 -1.34
N MET A 117 6.73 -4.00 -0.65
CA MET A 117 6.75 -4.36 0.77
C MET A 117 6.00 -3.33 1.61
N GLN A 118 6.18 -2.03 1.32
CA GLN A 118 5.47 -0.99 2.06
C GLN A 118 3.97 -1.02 1.77
N ALA A 119 3.55 -1.26 0.53
CA ALA A 119 2.13 -1.39 0.20
C ALA A 119 1.46 -2.56 0.93
N GLU A 120 2.14 -3.71 1.05
CA GLU A 120 1.62 -4.84 1.84
C GLU A 120 1.44 -4.50 3.32
N VAL A 121 2.38 -3.74 3.90
CA VAL A 121 2.27 -3.25 5.28
C VAL A 121 1.11 -2.26 5.41
N ASP A 122 0.95 -1.34 4.45
CA ASP A 122 -0.10 -0.33 4.42
C ASP A 122 -1.49 -0.97 4.32
N LYS A 123 -1.65 -2.00 3.47
CA LYS A 123 -2.90 -2.77 3.34
C LYS A 123 -3.31 -3.38 4.67
N TYR A 124 -2.38 -4.06 5.35
CA TYR A 124 -2.66 -4.70 6.63
C TYR A 124 -2.92 -3.68 7.76
N VAL A 125 -2.03 -2.71 7.95
CA VAL A 125 -2.18 -1.70 9.02
C VAL A 125 -3.41 -0.84 8.80
N GLY A 126 -3.66 -0.43 7.54
CA GLY A 126 -4.82 0.32 7.15
C GLY A 126 -6.11 -0.43 7.46
N ALA A 127 -6.21 -1.68 7.03
CA ALA A 127 -7.36 -2.53 7.32
C ALA A 127 -7.56 -2.71 8.83
N ARG A 128 -6.48 -3.01 9.56
CA ARG A 128 -6.51 -3.17 11.02
C ARG A 128 -7.02 -1.92 11.73
N VAL A 129 -6.60 -0.72 11.32
CA VAL A 129 -7.12 0.52 11.90
C VAL A 129 -8.61 0.66 11.65
N LEU A 130 -9.06 0.44 10.40
CA LEU A 130 -10.46 0.63 10.04
C LEU A 130 -11.36 -0.36 10.79
N VAL A 131 -11.04 -1.66 10.82
CA VAL A 131 -11.90 -2.65 11.51
C VAL A 131 -11.99 -2.46 13.02
N ASN A 132 -10.97 -1.85 13.63
CA ASN A 132 -10.92 -1.60 15.08
C ASN A 132 -11.49 -0.24 15.48
N GLN A 133 -12.03 0.56 14.55
CA GLN A 133 -12.71 1.80 14.90
C GLN A 133 -14.00 1.53 15.70
N PRO A 134 -14.33 2.35 16.72
CA PRO A 134 -15.55 2.17 17.53
C PRO A 134 -16.86 2.17 16.73
N SER A 135 -16.85 2.76 15.53
CA SER A 135 -17.97 2.79 14.59
C SER A 135 -18.15 1.48 13.80
N GLN A 136 -17.17 0.57 13.85
CA GLN A 136 -17.22 -0.72 13.16
C GLN A 136 -17.65 -1.86 14.09
N ALA A 137 -18.60 -2.67 13.63
CA ALA A 137 -19.15 -3.82 14.37
C ALA A 137 -18.49 -5.16 14.02
N VAL A 138 -17.36 -5.16 13.30
CA VAL A 138 -16.73 -6.38 12.79
C VAL A 138 -15.49 -6.72 13.62
N PRO A 139 -15.39 -7.95 14.16
CA PRO A 139 -14.20 -8.37 14.90
C PRO A 139 -12.93 -8.33 14.04
N ASP A 140 -11.79 -8.05 14.68
CA ASP A 140 -10.40 -8.10 14.19
C ASP A 140 -9.95 -9.50 13.69
N THR A 141 -10.89 -10.38 13.37
CA THR A 141 -10.61 -11.80 13.13
C THR A 141 -10.01 -12.03 11.75
N ALA A 142 -8.79 -12.58 11.78
CA ALA A 142 -8.08 -13.20 10.67
C ALA A 142 -7.62 -12.28 9.52
N LEU A 143 -7.52 -10.95 9.71
CA LEU A 143 -6.94 -10.04 8.70
C LEU A 143 -5.56 -10.50 8.22
N TYR A 144 -4.71 -10.95 9.16
CA TYR A 144 -3.40 -11.51 8.82
C TYR A 144 -3.51 -12.70 7.85
N GLU A 145 -4.41 -13.64 8.15
CA GLU A 145 -4.61 -14.83 7.32
C GLU A 145 -5.19 -14.47 5.94
N LEU A 146 -6.16 -13.55 5.90
CA LEU A 146 -6.78 -13.09 4.67
C LEU A 146 -5.78 -12.41 3.72
N LEU A 147 -4.84 -11.64 4.26
CA LEU A 147 -3.87 -10.89 3.46
C LEU A 147 -2.60 -11.70 3.15
N PHE A 148 -2.15 -12.57 4.06
CA PHE A 148 -0.82 -13.18 3.95
C PHE A 148 -0.78 -14.71 3.85
N ALA A 149 -1.84 -15.45 4.21
CA ALA A 149 -1.75 -16.91 4.24
C ALA A 149 -1.82 -17.54 2.84
N GLN A 150 -2.62 -16.96 1.95
CA GLN A 150 -2.78 -17.44 0.57
C GLN A 150 -2.94 -16.26 -0.40
N PRO A 151 -1.89 -15.41 -0.55
CA PRO A 151 -1.94 -14.32 -1.51
C PRO A 151 -2.14 -14.87 -2.92
N ARG A 152 -3.01 -14.22 -3.70
CA ARG A 152 -3.20 -14.53 -5.12
C ARG A 152 -2.49 -13.48 -5.95
N PHE A 153 -1.59 -13.95 -6.80
CA PHE A 153 -0.87 -13.12 -7.75
C PHE A 153 -1.46 -13.28 -9.14
N ALA A 154 -1.32 -12.27 -9.99
CA ALA A 154 -1.84 -12.31 -11.35
C ALA A 154 -1.07 -13.35 -12.19
N ASP A 155 -1.80 -14.21 -12.92
CA ASP A 155 -1.21 -15.27 -13.75
C ASP A 155 -0.31 -14.74 -14.88
N SER A 156 -0.48 -13.47 -15.26
CA SER A 156 0.27 -12.81 -16.31
C SER A 156 1.61 -12.21 -15.84
N LEU A 157 2.01 -12.43 -14.58
CA LEU A 157 3.30 -11.97 -14.06
C LEU A 157 4.45 -12.74 -14.70
N SER A 158 5.51 -12.04 -15.04
CA SER A 158 6.80 -12.68 -15.31
C SER A 158 7.34 -13.34 -14.03
N ALA A 159 8.29 -14.27 -14.19
CA ALA A 159 8.90 -14.95 -13.05
C ALA A 159 9.64 -13.98 -12.09
N GLU A 160 10.22 -12.91 -12.63
CA GLU A 160 10.91 -11.89 -11.84
C GLU A 160 9.91 -11.04 -11.02
N GLU A 161 8.82 -10.60 -11.66
CA GLU A 161 7.77 -9.85 -10.95
C GLU A 161 7.13 -10.71 -9.87
N LEU A 162 6.77 -11.96 -10.19
CA LEU A 162 6.21 -12.90 -9.22
C LEU A 162 7.13 -13.08 -8.02
N ALA A 163 8.42 -13.35 -8.25
CA ALA A 163 9.39 -13.49 -7.17
C ALA A 163 9.49 -12.22 -6.30
N ARG A 164 9.38 -11.04 -6.90
CA ARG A 164 9.37 -9.76 -6.16
C ARG A 164 8.12 -9.60 -5.30
N TYR A 165 6.93 -9.87 -5.85
CA TYR A 165 5.67 -9.81 -5.10
C TYR A 165 5.64 -10.83 -3.96
N GLU A 166 6.06 -12.07 -4.20
CA GLU A 166 6.18 -13.10 -3.16
C GLU A 166 7.14 -12.68 -2.05
N GLN A 167 8.29 -12.10 -2.42
CA GLN A 167 9.27 -11.63 -1.46
C GLN A 167 8.75 -10.44 -0.63
N ALA A 168 8.10 -9.47 -1.27
CA ALA A 168 7.46 -8.33 -0.62
C ALA A 168 6.41 -8.78 0.40
N CYS A 169 5.47 -9.63 -0.05
CA CYS A 169 4.42 -10.21 0.77
C CYS A 169 4.99 -10.98 1.98
N ARG A 170 6.06 -11.76 1.78
CA ARG A 170 6.70 -12.52 2.86
C ARG A 170 7.37 -11.62 3.89
N TYR A 171 8.10 -10.58 3.48
CA TYR A 171 8.71 -9.65 4.42
C TYR A 171 7.65 -8.85 5.20
N ALA A 172 6.62 -8.37 4.49
CA ALA A 172 5.52 -7.65 5.10
C ALA A 172 4.75 -8.52 6.10
N SER A 173 4.53 -9.81 5.81
CA SER A 173 3.86 -10.72 6.74
C SER A 173 4.67 -10.92 8.02
N TRP A 174 5.99 -11.15 7.93
CA TRP A 174 6.84 -11.24 9.13
C TRP A 174 6.82 -9.95 9.95
N TYR A 175 6.88 -8.79 9.28
CA TYR A 175 6.81 -7.51 9.96
C TYR A 175 5.46 -7.33 10.67
N CYS A 176 4.34 -7.53 9.97
CA CYS A 176 2.99 -7.37 10.50
C CYS A 176 2.73 -8.35 11.65
N ARG A 177 3.24 -9.59 11.55
CA ARG A 177 3.16 -10.56 12.66
C ARG A 177 3.92 -10.10 13.89
N SER A 178 5.11 -9.50 13.71
CA SER A 178 5.86 -8.91 14.82
C SER A 178 5.12 -7.74 15.47
N LEU A 179 4.30 -7.00 14.70
CA LEU A 179 3.48 -5.91 15.24
C LEU A 179 2.34 -6.47 16.10
N GLU A 180 1.67 -7.55 15.66
CA GLU A 180 0.63 -8.24 16.47
C GLU A 180 1.18 -8.77 17.79
N GLN A 181 2.41 -9.29 17.79
CA GLN A 181 3.04 -9.85 18.99
C GLN A 181 3.47 -8.78 19.99
N ARG A 182 4.00 -7.64 19.49
CA ARG A 182 4.54 -6.56 20.32
C ARG A 182 3.48 -5.57 20.81
N TYR A 183 2.42 -5.38 20.04
CA TYR A 183 1.39 -4.37 20.30
C TYR A 183 0.03 -5.06 20.39
N ALA A 184 -0.69 -4.80 21.49
CA ALA A 184 -2.01 -5.36 21.73
C ALA A 184 -2.96 -5.17 20.54
N THR A 185 -3.90 -6.11 20.37
CA THR A 185 -4.97 -6.02 19.38
C THR A 185 -5.89 -4.82 19.66
N GLY A 186 -6.59 -4.34 18.64
CA GLY A 186 -7.33 -3.07 18.69
C GLY A 186 -6.62 -1.91 17.99
N MET A 187 -7.06 -0.70 18.33
CA MET A 187 -6.50 0.55 17.79
C MET A 187 -4.98 0.64 18.01
N PRO A 188 -4.19 1.10 17.02
CA PRO A 188 -2.75 1.20 17.19
C PRO A 188 -2.36 2.09 18.37
N ALA A 189 -1.59 1.53 19.28
CA ALA A 189 -0.99 2.29 20.37
C ALA A 189 0.03 3.31 19.84
N PRO A 190 0.29 4.43 20.54
CA PRO A 190 1.29 5.43 20.13
C PRO A 190 2.67 4.84 19.83
N GLU A 191 3.08 3.79 20.54
CA GLU A 191 4.33 3.07 20.35
C GLU A 191 4.36 2.30 19.03
N MET A 192 3.24 1.69 18.64
CA MET A 192 3.09 1.04 17.33
C MET A 192 3.18 2.08 16.22
N MET A 193 2.55 3.25 16.40
CA MET A 193 2.63 4.35 15.44
C MET A 193 4.06 4.88 15.29
N GLN A 194 4.81 5.00 16.40
CA GLN A 194 6.22 5.40 16.34
C GLN A 194 7.08 4.37 15.59
N GLU A 195 6.83 3.08 15.81
CA GLU A 195 7.48 1.98 15.11
C GLU A 195 7.18 2.00 13.60
N LEU A 196 5.92 2.17 13.21
CA LEU A 196 5.51 2.33 11.81
C LEU A 196 6.20 3.52 11.13
N ARG A 197 6.24 4.67 11.82
CA ARG A 197 6.92 5.88 11.35
C ARG A 197 8.41 5.64 11.14
N ARG A 198 9.07 4.92 12.06
CA ARG A 198 10.47 4.55 11.92
C ARG A 198 10.66 3.63 10.73
N PHE A 199 9.88 2.57 10.64
CA PHE A 199 9.99 1.55 9.59
C PHE A 199 9.76 2.12 8.19
N PHE A 200 8.76 2.98 8.01
CA PHE A 200 8.47 3.65 6.74
C PHE A 200 9.71 4.36 6.17
N ARG A 201 10.51 4.99 7.03
CA ARG A 201 11.67 5.82 6.63
C ARG A 201 12.93 5.00 6.35
N LEU A 202 12.96 3.71 6.68
CA LEU A 202 14.12 2.85 6.44
C LEU A 202 14.25 2.51 4.95
N PRO A 203 15.47 2.56 4.36
CA PRO A 203 15.68 2.00 3.02
C PRO A 203 15.60 0.47 3.04
N GLN A 204 15.45 -0.16 1.86
CA GLN A 204 15.28 -1.62 1.73
C GLN A 204 16.22 -2.47 2.62
N PRO A 205 17.55 -2.28 2.65
CA PRO A 205 18.42 -3.15 3.46
C PRO A 205 18.15 -3.03 4.96
N ALA A 206 17.79 -1.82 5.41
CA ALA A 206 17.47 -1.56 6.80
C ALA A 206 16.08 -2.08 7.19
N LYS A 207 15.07 -2.00 6.30
CA LYS A 207 13.78 -2.68 6.51
C LYS A 207 13.97 -4.17 6.71
N ILE A 208 14.72 -4.83 5.81
CA ILE A 208 14.98 -6.28 5.87
C ILE A 208 15.73 -6.64 7.16
N SER A 209 16.79 -5.91 7.51
CA SER A 209 17.55 -6.14 8.74
C SER A 209 16.68 -5.95 9.99
N HIS A 210 15.82 -4.94 10.00
CA HIS A 210 14.88 -4.66 11.10
C HIS A 210 13.88 -5.81 11.27
N ILE A 211 13.28 -6.28 10.17
CA ILE A 211 12.34 -7.42 10.18
C ILE A 211 13.01 -8.68 10.74
N HIS A 212 14.21 -9.01 10.27
CA HIS A 212 14.95 -10.16 10.79
C HIS A 212 15.23 -10.02 12.28
N SER A 213 15.64 -8.84 12.76
CA SER A 213 15.91 -8.63 14.19
C SER A 213 14.67 -8.78 15.08
N ALA A 214 13.49 -8.46 14.56
CA ALA A 214 12.21 -8.57 15.27
C ALA A 214 11.61 -9.99 15.21
N ALA A 215 11.96 -10.79 14.19
CA ALA A 215 11.44 -12.15 14.01
C ALA A 215 12.11 -13.22 14.91
N TYR A 216 13.22 -12.87 15.60
CA TYR A 216 13.95 -13.75 16.51
C TYR A 216 13.78 -13.40 18.01
N VAL A 217 12.76 -12.59 18.34
CA VAL A 217 12.36 -12.26 19.72
C VAL A 217 11.02 -12.91 20.01
#